data_AF-X5ZEE4-F1
#
_entry.id   AF-X5ZEE4-F1
#
_cell.length_a   1.000
_cell.length_b   1.000
_cell.length_c   1.000
_cell.angle_alpha   90.00
_cell.angle_beta   90.00
_cell.angle_gamma   90.00
#
_symmetry.space_group_name_H-M   'P 1'
#
loop_
_entity.id
_entity.type
_entity.pdbx_description
1 polymer ?
#
loop_
_entity_poly.entity_id
_entity_poly.type
_entity_poly.pdbx_seq_one_letter_code
_entity_poly.pdbx_strand_id
1 'polypeptide(L)'
;MIAALNGAVDDISKAMKLHRVWIALAHEDIGDQHRRTTLGPLWLLVNYVAFVGTFVFVFQPAGNDAAGYAAYVAIGLLVWFYLMEVISLSVSLFKREESFIEGTTLPLFVYVMRLALQSIIRAGYAIVGCVVILFLSGSGLNAGWLWSLAGLLMILIATPAVITVFAFLGAFFPDSEFIVGNMMRVGMFFTPVFWVYDGQDGIQKYAYHWNPFTYFLEIVRVPIISDELPMHAFAVTGTISLTVWAIALLLLGRYRKQVVFII
;
A
#
# COMPACT_ATOMS: atom_id res chain seq x y z
N MET A 1 -22.65 15.49 12.67
CA MET A 1 -21.88 14.23 12.51
C MET A 1 -22.68 13.18 11.73
N ILE A 2 -23.90 12.83 12.14
CA ILE A 2 -24.75 11.82 11.47
C ILE A 2 -24.99 12.14 9.98
N ALA A 3 -25.31 13.39 9.62
CA ALA A 3 -25.51 13.79 8.22
C ALA A 3 -24.25 13.66 7.36
N ALA A 4 -23.06 13.87 7.93
CA ALA A 4 -21.79 13.69 7.22
C ALA A 4 -21.52 12.20 6.97
N LEU A 5 -21.71 11.35 7.98
CA LEU A 5 -21.61 9.90 7.85
C LEU A 5 -22.57 9.34 6.80
N ASN A 6 -23.84 9.76 6.81
CA ASN A 6 -24.81 9.35 5.79
C ASN A 6 -24.38 9.77 4.38
N GLY A 7 -23.79 10.97 4.24
CA GLY A 7 -23.23 11.43 2.97
C GLY A 7 -22.06 10.56 2.50
N ALA A 8 -21.12 10.23 3.37
CA ALA A 8 -20.00 9.36 3.04
C ALA A 8 -20.47 7.95 2.62
N VAL A 9 -21.37 7.35 3.39
CA VAL A 9 -21.92 6.02 3.10
C VAL A 9 -22.69 6.00 1.77
N ASP A 10 -23.45 7.04 1.46
CA ASP A 10 -24.13 7.19 0.18
C ASP A 10 -23.14 7.27 -1.00
N ASP A 11 -22.06 8.04 -0.86
CA ASP A 11 -21.01 8.16 -1.88
C ASP A 11 -20.32 6.82 -2.16
N ILE A 12 -19.90 6.14 -1.08
CA ILE A 12 -19.29 4.81 -1.14
C ILE A 12 -20.25 3.80 -1.75
N SER A 13 -21.51 3.77 -1.31
CA SER A 13 -22.51 2.83 -1.84
C SER A 13 -22.74 3.04 -3.34
N LYS A 14 -22.83 4.29 -3.80
CA LYS A 14 -22.95 4.62 -5.23
C LYS A 14 -21.71 4.20 -6.01
N ALA A 15 -20.51 4.48 -5.50
CA ALA A 15 -19.27 4.06 -6.13
C ALA A 15 -19.14 2.53 -6.23
N MET A 16 -19.56 1.79 -5.21
CA MET A 16 -19.56 0.31 -5.22
C MET A 16 -20.56 -0.25 -6.26
N LYS A 17 -21.71 0.40 -6.45
CA LYS A 17 -22.65 0.03 -7.54
C LYS A 17 -22.04 0.25 -8.92
N LEU A 18 -21.15 1.24 -9.07
CA LEU A 18 -20.42 1.56 -10.29
C LEU A 18 -19.12 0.73 -10.46
N HIS A 19 -19.05 -0.48 -9.90
CA HIS A 19 -17.87 -1.34 -9.98
C HIS A 19 -17.34 -1.60 -11.37
N ARG A 20 -18.22 -1.76 -12.36
CA ARG A 20 -17.79 -1.93 -13.76
C ARG A 20 -16.98 -0.74 -14.28
N VAL A 21 -17.29 0.47 -13.82
CA VAL A 21 -16.61 1.70 -14.25
C VAL A 21 -15.20 1.76 -13.67
N TRP A 22 -15.05 1.67 -12.36
CA TRP A 22 -13.71 1.76 -11.76
C TRP A 22 -12.84 0.55 -12.08
N ILE A 23 -13.42 -0.64 -12.31
CA ILE A 23 -12.68 -1.81 -12.80
C ILE A 23 -12.17 -1.55 -14.23
N ALA A 24 -13.03 -1.11 -15.14
CA ALA A 24 -12.65 -0.87 -16.53
C ALA A 24 -11.57 0.20 -16.65
N LEU A 25 -11.77 1.35 -15.98
CA LEU A 25 -10.81 2.45 -15.98
C LEU A 25 -9.44 2.01 -15.45
N ALA A 26 -9.40 1.30 -14.32
CA ALA A 26 -8.13 0.86 -13.75
C ALA A 26 -7.39 -0.17 -14.63
N HIS A 27 -8.12 -1.04 -15.34
CA HIS A 27 -7.49 -1.95 -16.31
C HIS A 27 -6.94 -1.20 -17.52
N GLU A 28 -7.70 -0.23 -18.03
CA GLU A 28 -7.28 0.62 -19.14
C GLU A 28 -6.02 1.41 -18.78
N ASP A 29 -5.94 1.97 -17.57
CA ASP A 29 -4.77 2.73 -17.10
C ASP A 29 -3.49 1.88 -17.11
N ILE A 30 -3.56 0.64 -16.59
CA ILE A 30 -2.41 -0.27 -16.56
C ILE A 30 -2.03 -0.72 -17.97
N GLY A 31 -3.04 -0.99 -18.81
CA GLY A 31 -2.85 -1.34 -20.21
C GLY A 31 -2.16 -0.23 -20.99
N ASP A 32 -2.62 1.01 -20.83
CA ASP A 32 -2.10 2.18 -21.53
C ASP A 32 -0.67 2.52 -21.13
N GLN A 33 -0.31 2.38 -19.85
CA GLN A 33 1.06 2.53 -19.37
C GLN A 33 2.05 1.57 -20.05
N HIS A 34 1.59 0.37 -20.42
CA HIS A 34 2.44 -0.68 -21.00
C HIS A 34 2.16 -0.95 -22.49
N ARG A 35 1.26 -0.19 -23.12
CA ARG A 35 0.74 -0.43 -24.48
C ARG A 35 1.81 -0.47 -25.57
N ARG A 36 2.89 0.27 -25.38
CA ARG A 36 4.01 0.37 -26.35
C ARG A 36 5.23 -0.47 -25.96
N THR A 37 5.09 -1.35 -24.98
CA THR A 37 6.19 -2.20 -24.51
C THR A 37 6.03 -3.62 -25.02
N THR A 38 7.14 -4.29 -25.33
CA THR A 38 7.14 -5.67 -25.86
C THR A 38 6.67 -6.71 -24.83
N LEU A 39 7.03 -6.53 -23.56
CA LEU A 39 6.67 -7.44 -22.47
C LEU A 39 5.33 -7.07 -21.79
N GLY A 40 4.78 -5.90 -22.08
CA GLY A 40 3.55 -5.43 -21.44
C GLY A 40 3.69 -5.27 -19.92
N PRO A 41 2.61 -5.52 -19.15
CA PRO A 41 2.61 -5.44 -17.69
C PRO A 41 3.59 -6.36 -16.96
N LEU A 42 4.17 -7.36 -17.64
CA LEU A 42 5.19 -8.25 -17.05
C LEU A 42 6.45 -7.49 -16.60
N TRP A 43 6.68 -6.28 -17.12
CA TRP A 43 7.72 -5.39 -16.62
C TRP A 43 7.59 -5.10 -15.12
N LEU A 44 6.37 -5.04 -14.57
CA LEU A 44 6.15 -4.83 -13.13
C LEU A 44 6.78 -5.96 -12.29
N LEU A 45 6.62 -7.21 -12.75
CA LEU A 45 7.23 -8.38 -12.13
C LEU A 45 8.75 -8.35 -12.28
N VAL A 46 9.26 -8.10 -13.49
CA VAL A 46 10.71 -8.05 -13.77
C VAL A 46 11.39 -6.98 -12.91
N ASN A 47 10.82 -5.79 -12.84
CA ASN A 47 11.35 -4.69 -12.04
C ASN A 47 11.42 -5.05 -10.56
N TYR A 48 10.35 -5.68 -10.03
CA TYR A 48 10.32 -6.12 -8.66
C TYR A 48 11.40 -7.18 -8.37
N VAL A 49 11.48 -8.23 -9.18
CA VAL A 49 12.45 -9.32 -9.00
C VAL A 49 13.89 -8.81 -9.14
N ALA A 50 14.16 -7.95 -10.13
CA ALA A 50 15.48 -7.36 -10.32
C ALA A 50 15.89 -6.48 -9.13
N PHE A 51 14.97 -5.66 -8.63
CA PHE A 51 15.24 -4.77 -7.50
C PHE A 51 15.49 -5.56 -6.21
N VAL A 52 14.57 -6.45 -5.84
CA VAL A 52 14.70 -7.28 -4.63
C VAL A 52 15.91 -8.21 -4.75
N GLY A 53 16.10 -8.84 -5.91
CA GLY A 53 17.24 -9.71 -6.17
C GLY A 53 18.58 -8.99 -5.99
N THR A 54 18.66 -7.71 -6.38
CA THR A 54 19.84 -6.87 -6.12
C THR A 54 20.06 -6.65 -4.62
N PHE A 55 18.99 -6.37 -3.87
CA PHE A 55 19.10 -6.21 -2.42
C PHE A 55 19.56 -7.49 -1.72
N VAL A 56 19.02 -8.63 -2.13
CA VAL A 56 19.49 -9.93 -1.63
C VAL A 56 20.96 -10.11 -1.99
N PHE A 57 21.34 -9.93 -3.26
CA PHE A 57 22.73 -10.12 -3.69
C PHE A 57 23.74 -9.20 -2.98
N VAL A 58 23.41 -7.93 -2.79
CA VAL A 58 24.33 -6.90 -2.25
C VAL A 58 24.41 -6.93 -0.73
N PHE A 59 23.28 -7.13 -0.04
CA PHE A 59 23.18 -6.96 1.41
C PHE A 59 23.05 -8.28 2.18
N GLN A 60 23.05 -9.43 1.50
CA GLN A 60 22.97 -10.72 2.20
C GLN A 60 24.15 -10.90 3.16
N PRO A 61 23.88 -11.21 4.44
CA PRO A 61 24.93 -11.47 5.42
C PRO A 61 25.83 -12.63 4.98
N ALA A 62 27.14 -12.52 5.27
CA ALA A 62 28.07 -13.62 5.08
C ALA A 62 27.80 -14.72 6.13
N GLY A 63 27.09 -15.78 5.77
CA GLY A 63 26.76 -16.88 6.68
C GLY A 63 25.67 -17.84 6.17
N ASN A 64 25.26 -18.78 7.03
CA ASN A 64 24.31 -19.87 6.72
C ASN A 64 22.83 -19.43 6.64
N ASP A 65 22.50 -18.17 6.93
CA ASP A 65 21.10 -17.68 6.95
C ASP A 65 20.74 -16.81 5.72
N ALA A 66 21.41 -17.06 4.60
CA ALA A 66 21.14 -16.40 3.32
C ALA A 66 19.65 -16.50 2.90
N ALA A 67 19.05 -17.67 3.14
CA ALA A 67 17.66 -17.94 2.82
C ALA A 67 16.68 -17.09 3.65
N GLY A 68 16.92 -16.98 4.97
CA GLY A 68 16.08 -16.18 5.87
C GLY A 68 16.11 -14.69 5.51
N TYR A 69 17.29 -14.18 5.16
CA TYR A 69 17.43 -12.78 4.72
C TYR A 69 16.69 -12.49 3.40
N ALA A 70 16.75 -13.40 2.43
CA ALA A 70 16.04 -13.24 1.16
C ALA A 70 14.52 -13.13 1.37
N ALA A 71 13.95 -13.99 2.20
CA ALA A 71 12.53 -13.93 2.56
C ALA A 71 12.17 -12.64 3.31
N TYR A 72 13.01 -12.23 4.26
CA TYR A 72 12.85 -11.01 5.05
C TYR A 72 12.72 -9.76 4.18
N VAL A 73 13.66 -9.61 3.25
CA VAL A 73 13.77 -8.45 2.35
C VAL A 73 12.68 -8.49 1.29
N ALA A 74 12.40 -9.65 0.71
CA ALA A 74 11.36 -9.78 -0.31
C ALA A 74 9.99 -9.35 0.25
N ILE A 75 9.55 -9.89 1.39
CA ILE A 75 8.25 -9.52 1.96
C ILE A 75 8.25 -8.06 2.43
N GLY A 76 9.36 -7.60 3.00
CA GLY A 76 9.53 -6.22 3.43
C GLY A 76 9.35 -5.20 2.30
N LEU A 77 10.09 -5.40 1.21
CA LEU A 77 10.03 -4.53 0.03
C LEU A 77 8.68 -4.61 -0.67
N LEU A 78 8.04 -5.78 -0.71
CA LEU A 78 6.68 -5.94 -1.24
C LEU A 78 5.69 -4.98 -0.56
N VAL A 79 5.60 -5.08 0.77
CA VAL A 79 4.65 -4.29 1.56
C VAL A 79 5.05 -2.82 1.53
N TRP A 80 6.35 -2.52 1.64
CA TRP A 80 6.83 -1.14 1.62
C TRP A 80 6.53 -0.42 0.30
N PHE A 81 6.81 -1.06 -0.84
CA PHE A 81 6.52 -0.47 -2.14
C PHE A 81 5.03 -0.28 -2.38
N TYR A 82 4.20 -1.22 -1.93
CA TYR A 82 2.76 -1.05 -1.97
C TYR A 82 2.30 0.20 -1.19
N LEU A 83 2.76 0.35 0.05
CA LEU A 83 2.42 1.50 0.90
C LEU A 83 2.94 2.82 0.31
N MET A 84 4.19 2.83 -0.17
CA MET A 84 4.81 3.98 -0.81
C MET A 84 4.03 4.41 -2.06
N GLU A 85 3.64 3.47 -2.90
CA GLU A 85 2.87 3.74 -4.10
C GLU A 85 1.48 4.32 -3.77
N VAL A 86 0.73 3.62 -2.93
CA VAL A 86 -0.62 4.04 -2.52
C VAL A 86 -0.59 5.44 -1.91
N ILE A 87 0.25 5.66 -0.91
CA ILE A 87 0.29 6.94 -0.19
C ILE A 87 0.71 8.07 -1.12
N SER A 88 1.76 7.87 -1.93
CA SER A 88 2.29 8.94 -2.80
C SER A 88 1.32 9.30 -3.93
N LEU A 89 0.73 8.31 -4.61
CA LEU A 89 -0.21 8.56 -5.71
C LEU A 89 -1.55 9.13 -5.25
N SER A 90 -1.90 8.93 -3.98
CA SER A 90 -3.14 9.43 -3.42
C SER A 90 -3.14 10.93 -3.27
N VAL A 91 -2.01 11.54 -2.91
CA VAL A 91 -1.92 12.99 -2.65
C VAL A 91 -2.35 13.80 -3.87
N SER A 92 -1.88 13.44 -5.05
CA SER A 92 -2.23 14.13 -6.30
C SER A 92 -3.50 13.59 -6.98
N LEU A 93 -4.25 12.67 -6.35
CA LEU A 93 -5.38 11.98 -6.99
C LEU A 93 -6.45 12.94 -7.52
N PHE A 94 -7.00 13.81 -6.67
CA PHE A 94 -8.11 14.69 -7.10
C PHE A 94 -7.66 15.74 -8.13
N LYS A 95 -6.43 16.26 -7.99
CA LYS A 95 -5.84 17.17 -8.97
C LYS A 95 -5.60 16.49 -10.33
N ARG A 96 -5.11 15.24 -10.33
CA ARG A 96 -4.91 14.47 -11.57
C ARG A 96 -6.22 14.17 -12.29
N GLU A 97 -7.30 13.98 -11.55
CA GLU A 97 -8.63 13.63 -12.07
C GLU A 97 -9.56 14.86 -12.20
N GLU A 98 -9.03 16.09 -12.08
CA GLU A 98 -9.79 17.36 -12.04
C GLU A 98 -10.78 17.47 -13.19
N SER A 99 -10.32 17.29 -14.43
CA SER A 99 -11.18 17.37 -15.62
C SER A 99 -12.35 16.38 -15.59
N PHE A 100 -12.16 15.18 -15.02
CA PHE A 100 -13.23 14.21 -14.86
C PHE A 100 -14.18 14.57 -13.72
N ILE A 101 -13.64 15.09 -12.61
CA ILE A 101 -14.41 15.50 -11.43
C ILE A 101 -15.31 16.69 -11.76
N GLU A 102 -14.82 17.67 -12.53
CA GLU A 102 -15.61 18.82 -12.97
C GLU A 102 -16.58 18.45 -14.10
N GLY A 103 -16.16 17.57 -15.02
CA GLY A 103 -16.92 17.21 -16.21
C GLY A 103 -17.99 16.13 -16.00
N THR A 104 -17.98 15.41 -14.88
CA THR A 104 -18.90 14.28 -14.64
C THR A 104 -19.49 14.30 -13.23
N THR A 105 -20.68 13.71 -13.07
CA THR A 105 -21.36 13.61 -11.77
C THR A 105 -21.03 12.29 -11.04
N LEU A 106 -19.82 11.77 -11.21
CA LEU A 106 -19.41 10.52 -10.57
C LEU A 106 -19.12 10.74 -9.06
N PRO A 107 -19.48 9.79 -8.17
CA PRO A 107 -19.07 9.85 -6.78
C PRO A 107 -17.55 9.89 -6.65
N LEU A 108 -17.01 10.70 -5.74
CA LEU A 108 -15.56 10.84 -5.57
C LEU A 108 -14.89 9.51 -5.22
N PHE A 109 -15.60 8.64 -4.49
CA PHE A 109 -15.09 7.33 -4.12
C PHE A 109 -14.85 6.39 -5.34
N VAL A 110 -15.38 6.71 -6.53
CA VAL A 110 -15.04 5.97 -7.77
C VAL A 110 -13.56 6.15 -8.13
N TYR A 111 -13.02 7.37 -8.05
CA TYR A 111 -11.61 7.65 -8.31
C TYR A 111 -10.69 7.01 -7.26
N VAL A 112 -11.14 7.00 -6.00
CA VAL A 112 -10.47 6.29 -4.90
C VAL A 112 -10.38 4.80 -5.21
N MET A 113 -11.48 4.16 -5.60
CA MET A 113 -11.51 2.73 -5.95
C MET A 113 -10.72 2.42 -7.23
N ARG A 114 -10.73 3.33 -8.22
CA ARG A 114 -9.89 3.22 -9.44
C ARG A 114 -8.41 3.15 -9.05
N LEU A 115 -7.93 4.09 -8.23
CA LEU A 115 -6.53 4.09 -7.77
C LEU A 115 -6.23 2.85 -6.92
N ALA A 116 -7.13 2.48 -6.00
CA ALA A 116 -6.98 1.29 -5.17
C ALA A 116 -6.79 0.04 -6.04
N LEU A 117 -7.65 -0.17 -7.05
CA LEU A 117 -7.54 -1.32 -7.93
C LEU A 117 -6.26 -1.30 -8.77
N GLN A 118 -5.85 -0.15 -9.31
CA GLN A 118 -4.59 -0.04 -10.03
C GLN A 118 -3.39 -0.47 -9.16
N SER A 119 -3.33 0.03 -7.92
CA SER A 119 -2.26 -0.34 -6.98
C SER A 119 -2.33 -1.81 -6.59
N ILE A 120 -3.53 -2.40 -6.49
CA ILE A 120 -3.71 -3.84 -6.24
C ILE A 120 -3.24 -4.67 -7.43
N ILE A 121 -3.52 -4.25 -8.66
CA ILE A 121 -3.04 -4.94 -9.87
C ILE A 121 -1.50 -4.91 -9.91
N ARG A 122 -0.89 -3.73 -9.67
CA ARG A 122 0.58 -3.60 -9.60
C ARG A 122 1.19 -4.45 -8.49
N ALA A 123 0.57 -4.43 -7.31
CA ALA A 123 0.94 -5.31 -6.19
C ALA A 123 0.81 -6.79 -6.54
N GLY A 124 -0.19 -7.19 -7.33
CA GLY A 124 -0.36 -8.55 -7.82
C GLY A 124 0.86 -9.08 -8.55
N TYR A 125 1.44 -8.29 -9.47
CA TYR A 125 2.69 -8.65 -10.15
C TYR A 125 3.87 -8.74 -9.19
N ALA A 126 3.96 -7.82 -8.23
CA ALA A 126 5.00 -7.84 -7.20
C ALA A 126 4.86 -9.05 -6.25
N ILE A 127 3.64 -9.45 -5.89
CA ILE A 127 3.35 -10.64 -5.09
C ILE A 127 3.85 -11.88 -5.83
N VAL A 128 3.56 -12.01 -7.13
CA VAL A 128 4.08 -13.13 -7.93
C VAL A 128 5.61 -13.16 -7.90
N GLY A 129 6.27 -12.02 -8.09
CA GLY A 129 7.73 -11.91 -7.98
C GLY A 129 8.26 -12.29 -6.58
N CYS A 130 7.58 -11.84 -5.53
CA CYS A 130 7.93 -12.17 -4.14
C CYS A 130 7.82 -13.67 -3.87
N VAL A 131 6.73 -14.30 -4.31
CA VAL A 131 6.51 -15.74 -4.16
C VAL A 131 7.59 -16.54 -4.89
N VAL A 132 7.99 -16.13 -6.10
CA VAL A 132 9.11 -16.76 -6.82
C VAL A 132 10.41 -16.71 -6.00
N ILE A 133 10.73 -15.54 -5.42
CA ILE A 133 11.94 -15.39 -4.58
C ILE A 133 11.86 -16.27 -3.32
N LEU A 134 10.69 -16.34 -2.68
CA LEU A 134 10.49 -17.19 -1.50
C LEU A 134 10.72 -18.68 -1.84
N PHE A 135 10.19 -19.18 -2.95
CA PHE A 135 10.44 -20.55 -3.37
C PHE A 135 11.91 -20.80 -3.72
N LEU A 136 12.58 -19.86 -4.40
CA LEU A 136 14.01 -19.97 -4.72
C LEU A 136 14.89 -19.94 -3.47
N SER A 137 14.48 -19.24 -2.41
CA SER A 137 15.17 -19.22 -1.11
C SER A 137 14.99 -20.51 -0.31
N GLY A 138 14.11 -21.42 -0.73
CA GLY A 138 13.80 -22.64 0.01
C GLY A 138 12.83 -22.42 1.18
N SER A 139 12.09 -21.31 1.19
CA SER A 139 11.05 -21.06 2.19
C SER A 139 9.93 -22.10 2.05
N GLY A 140 9.68 -22.88 3.10
CA GLY A 140 8.63 -23.89 3.13
C GLY A 140 7.22 -23.30 3.09
N LEU A 141 6.26 -24.07 2.58
CA LEU A 141 4.83 -23.78 2.75
C LEU A 141 4.41 -24.23 4.16
N ASN A 142 4.09 -23.26 5.02
CA ASN A 142 3.61 -23.47 6.39
C ASN A 142 2.22 -22.82 6.60
N ALA A 143 1.65 -23.00 7.80
CA ALA A 143 0.36 -22.40 8.17
C ALA A 143 0.45 -20.86 8.20
N GLY A 144 1.64 -20.32 8.46
CA GLY A 144 1.98 -18.90 8.37
C GLY A 144 1.55 -18.18 7.10
N TRP A 145 1.52 -18.86 5.94
CA TRP A 145 1.02 -18.27 4.69
C TRP A 145 -0.43 -17.79 4.78
N LEU A 146 -1.28 -18.51 5.51
CA LEU A 146 -2.68 -18.12 5.68
C LEU A 146 -2.81 -16.85 6.53
N TRP A 147 -1.99 -16.74 7.58
CA TRP A 147 -1.94 -15.55 8.42
C TRP A 147 -1.34 -14.35 7.67
N SER A 148 -0.31 -14.57 6.86
CA SER A 148 0.25 -13.54 5.98
C SER A 148 -0.78 -13.03 4.97
N LEU A 149 -1.58 -13.93 4.39
CA LEU A 149 -2.70 -13.56 3.52
C LEU A 149 -3.76 -12.73 4.27
N ALA A 150 -4.10 -13.10 5.51
CA ALA A 150 -5.00 -12.31 6.34
C ALA A 150 -4.44 -10.90 6.63
N GLY A 151 -3.14 -10.81 6.90
CA GLY A 151 -2.42 -9.54 7.04
C GLY A 151 -2.51 -8.71 5.76
N LEU A 152 -2.22 -9.29 4.61
CA LEU A 152 -2.30 -8.61 3.32
C LEU A 152 -3.72 -8.10 3.04
N LEU A 153 -4.75 -8.94 3.25
CA LEU A 153 -6.16 -8.54 3.10
C LEU A 153 -6.53 -7.35 3.99
N MET A 154 -6.00 -7.31 5.22
CA MET A 154 -6.20 -6.20 6.14
C MET A 154 -5.63 -4.89 5.59
N ILE A 155 -4.43 -4.92 5.00
CA ILE A 155 -3.83 -3.77 4.32
C ILE A 155 -4.70 -3.34 3.14
N LEU A 156 -5.14 -4.29 2.30
CA LEU A 156 -5.98 -4.03 1.13
C LEU A 156 -7.33 -3.39 1.50
N ILE A 157 -7.93 -3.80 2.62
CA ILE A 157 -9.18 -3.21 3.15
C ILE A 157 -8.95 -1.78 3.67
N ALA A 158 -7.75 -1.48 4.20
CA ALA A 158 -7.40 -0.13 4.64
C ALA A 158 -7.08 0.82 3.47
N THR A 159 -6.64 0.30 2.32
CA THR A 159 -6.19 1.08 1.16
C THR A 159 -7.15 2.17 0.71
N PRO A 160 -8.46 1.92 0.48
CA PRO A 160 -9.38 2.99 0.05
C PRO A 160 -9.48 4.14 1.06
N ALA A 161 -9.39 3.85 2.35
CA ALA A 161 -9.42 4.87 3.40
C ALA A 161 -8.15 5.71 3.41
N VAL A 162 -6.98 5.06 3.30
CA VAL A 162 -5.68 5.73 3.15
C VAL A 162 -5.72 6.67 1.94
N ILE A 163 -6.16 6.15 0.78
CA ILE A 163 -6.26 6.96 -0.44
C ILE A 163 -7.15 8.17 -0.22
N THR A 164 -8.32 7.99 0.39
CA THR A 164 -9.25 9.08 0.67
C THR A 164 -8.59 10.16 1.53
N VAL A 165 -7.95 9.79 2.64
CA VAL A 165 -7.29 10.75 3.55
C VAL A 165 -6.20 11.54 2.83
N PHE A 166 -5.30 10.87 2.11
CA PHE A 166 -4.20 11.54 1.42
C PHE A 166 -4.66 12.36 0.21
N ALA A 167 -5.71 11.93 -0.50
CA ALA A 167 -6.29 12.72 -1.60
C ALA A 167 -6.91 14.03 -1.12
N PHE A 168 -7.60 14.01 0.02
CA PHE A 168 -8.06 15.26 0.66
C PHE A 168 -6.89 16.10 1.15
N LEU A 169 -5.85 15.50 1.74
CA LEU A 169 -4.66 16.22 2.16
C LEU A 169 -4.02 16.99 1.00
N GLY A 170 -3.85 16.36 -0.16
CA GLY A 170 -3.27 17.01 -1.34
C GLY A 170 -4.18 18.04 -1.99
N ALA A 171 -5.51 17.84 -1.97
CA ALA A 171 -6.45 18.85 -2.44
C ALA A 171 -6.40 20.13 -1.58
N PHE A 172 -6.33 20.00 -0.25
CA PHE A 172 -6.27 21.17 0.64
C PHE A 172 -4.86 21.78 0.75
N PHE A 173 -3.83 20.96 0.65
CA PHE A 173 -2.43 21.36 0.82
C PHE A 173 -1.58 20.77 -0.31
N PRO A 174 -1.49 21.44 -1.47
CA PRO A 174 -0.77 20.93 -2.64
C PRO A 174 0.71 20.58 -2.36
N ASP A 175 1.39 21.35 -1.50
CA ASP A 175 2.78 21.09 -1.11
C ASP A 175 2.99 19.75 -0.39
N SER A 176 1.91 19.14 0.12
CA SER A 176 1.96 17.82 0.74
C SER A 176 2.45 16.74 -0.23
N GLU A 177 2.36 16.93 -1.56
CA GLU A 177 2.92 16.00 -2.54
C GLU A 177 4.44 15.84 -2.37
N PHE A 178 5.15 16.95 -2.21
CA PHE A 178 6.59 16.94 -1.97
C PHE A 178 6.92 16.40 -0.58
N ILE A 179 6.16 16.79 0.44
CA ILE A 179 6.41 16.37 1.83
C ILE A 179 6.23 14.86 1.96
N VAL A 180 5.07 14.35 1.56
CA VAL A 180 4.73 12.92 1.63
C VAL A 180 5.68 12.11 0.76
N GLY A 181 6.00 12.56 -0.46
CA GLY A 181 6.93 11.87 -1.34
C GLY A 181 8.35 11.74 -0.74
N ASN A 182 8.83 12.75 -0.02
CA ASN A 182 10.11 12.67 0.69
C ASN A 182 10.01 11.82 1.97
N MET A 183 8.92 11.94 2.73
CA MET A 183 8.66 11.11 3.91
C MET A 183 8.65 9.63 3.56
N MET A 184 8.00 9.23 2.45
CA MET A 184 8.00 7.84 2.00
C MET A 184 9.37 7.39 1.46
N ARG A 185 10.23 8.29 0.99
CA ARG A 185 11.62 7.92 0.63
C ARG A 185 12.48 7.69 1.86
N VAL A 186 12.49 8.66 2.79
CA VAL A 186 13.30 8.58 4.02
C VAL A 186 12.79 7.49 4.96
N GLY A 187 11.47 7.32 5.05
CA GLY A 187 10.82 6.32 5.87
C GLY A 187 11.24 4.89 5.54
N MET A 188 11.73 4.62 4.32
CA MET A 188 12.23 3.31 3.92
C MET A 188 13.45 2.89 4.74
N PHE A 189 14.31 3.85 5.07
CA PHE A 189 15.52 3.62 5.85
C PHE A 189 15.22 3.56 7.35
N PHE A 190 14.20 4.30 7.80
CA PHE A 190 13.76 4.29 9.19
C PHE A 190 12.88 3.07 9.53
N THR A 191 12.27 2.44 8.53
CA THR A 191 11.49 1.21 8.71
C THR A 191 12.41 0.01 8.50
N PRO A 192 12.27 -1.09 9.27
CA PRO A 192 13.03 -2.32 9.07
C PRO A 192 12.57 -3.08 7.80
N VAL A 193 12.78 -2.46 6.63
CA VAL A 193 12.40 -2.99 5.31
C VAL A 193 13.43 -4.01 4.85
N PHE A 194 14.72 -3.62 4.89
CA PHE A 194 15.84 -4.44 4.42
C PHE A 194 16.87 -4.73 5.52
N TRP A 195 16.85 -3.99 6.64
CA TRP A 195 17.72 -4.24 7.78
C TRP A 195 16.91 -4.95 8.88
N VAL A 196 17.57 -5.87 9.59
CA VAL A 196 16.98 -6.67 10.68
C VAL A 196 17.33 -6.02 12.01
N TYR A 197 16.36 -5.94 12.93
CA TYR A 197 16.63 -5.53 14.30
C TYR A 197 17.17 -6.72 15.10
N ASP A 198 18.40 -6.60 15.59
CA ASP A 198 19.13 -7.66 16.30
C ASP A 198 19.12 -7.49 17.83
N GLY A 199 18.28 -6.59 18.35
CA GLY A 199 18.16 -6.34 19.78
C GLY A 199 19.16 -5.32 20.33
N GLN A 200 20.02 -4.72 19.49
CA GLN A 200 20.93 -3.67 19.94
C GLN A 200 20.18 -2.41 20.40
N ASP A 201 20.74 -1.72 21.41
CA ASP A 201 20.21 -0.44 21.85
C ASP A 201 20.68 0.69 20.90
N GLY A 202 19.74 1.54 20.49
CA GLY A 202 20.03 2.65 19.57
C GLY A 202 18.79 3.20 18.87
N ILE A 203 19.02 4.05 17.87
CA ILE A 203 17.94 4.65 17.05
C ILE A 203 17.09 3.57 16.38
N GLN A 204 17.71 2.44 15.99
CA GLN A 204 17.03 1.29 15.38
C GLN A 204 15.94 0.68 16.28
N LYS A 205 16.11 0.66 17.60
CA LYS A 205 15.10 0.17 18.55
C LYS A 205 13.84 1.03 18.53
N TYR A 206 14.01 2.36 18.56
CA TYR A 206 12.89 3.29 18.47
C TYR A 206 12.24 3.23 17.10
N ALA A 207 13.07 3.17 16.04
CA ALA A 207 12.60 3.03 14.67
C ALA A 207 11.81 1.72 14.46
N TYR A 208 12.17 0.65 15.16
CA TYR A 208 11.44 -0.62 15.13
C TYR A 208 10.11 -0.53 15.89
N HIS A 209 10.13 -0.15 17.17
CA HIS A 209 8.96 -0.23 18.05
C HIS A 209 7.97 0.93 17.94
N TRP A 210 8.38 2.13 17.51
CA TRP A 210 7.50 3.30 17.49
C TRP A 210 7.01 3.66 16.09
N ASN A 211 7.61 3.07 15.05
CA ASN A 211 7.20 3.32 13.69
C ASN A 211 5.96 2.47 13.34
N PRO A 212 4.82 3.11 13.00
CA PRO A 212 3.61 2.37 12.65
C PRO A 212 3.79 1.47 11.43
N PHE A 213 4.64 1.87 10.47
CA PHE A 213 4.88 1.09 9.26
C PHE A 213 5.51 -0.28 9.56
N THR A 214 6.30 -0.40 10.62
CA THR A 214 6.89 -1.68 11.03
C THR A 214 5.83 -2.75 11.21
N TYR A 215 4.71 -2.41 11.86
CA TYR A 215 3.63 -3.37 12.11
C TYR A 215 2.92 -3.82 10.83
N PHE A 216 2.80 -2.96 9.81
CA PHE A 216 2.28 -3.36 8.50
C PHE A 216 3.19 -4.38 7.80
N LEU A 217 4.51 -4.25 7.96
CA LEU A 217 5.46 -5.22 7.43
C LEU A 217 5.37 -6.55 8.22
N GLU A 218 5.30 -6.48 9.54
CA GLU A 218 5.28 -7.65 10.42
C GLU A 218 4.07 -8.57 10.19
N ILE A 219 2.87 -8.02 10.00
CA ILE A 219 1.66 -8.84 9.81
C ILE A 219 1.71 -9.73 8.56
N VAL A 220 2.55 -9.39 7.57
CA VAL A 220 2.77 -10.20 6.36
C VAL A 220 4.05 -11.04 6.50
N ARG A 221 5.10 -10.46 7.09
CA ARG A 221 6.44 -11.04 7.17
C ARG A 221 6.59 -12.11 8.23
N VAL A 222 6.23 -11.82 9.48
CA VAL A 222 6.48 -12.70 10.64
C VAL A 222 5.80 -14.06 10.47
N PRO A 223 4.55 -14.16 9.97
CA PRO A 223 3.95 -15.47 9.77
C PRO A 223 4.71 -16.36 8.79
N ILE A 224 5.25 -15.82 7.71
CA ILE A 224 5.97 -16.64 6.72
C ILE A 224 7.33 -17.10 7.28
N ILE A 225 8.06 -16.20 7.95
CA ILE A 225 9.43 -16.48 8.42
C ILE A 225 9.45 -17.30 9.70
N SER A 226 8.60 -16.97 10.67
CA SER A 226 8.65 -17.54 12.02
C SER A 226 7.51 -18.53 12.29
N ASP A 227 6.54 -18.68 11.37
CA ASP A 227 5.32 -19.50 11.56
C ASP A 227 4.49 -19.09 12.80
N GLU A 228 4.61 -17.82 13.21
CA GLU A 228 3.95 -17.26 14.38
C GLU A 228 2.92 -16.20 13.98
N LEU A 229 1.85 -16.08 14.76
CA LEU A 229 0.84 -15.04 14.62
C LEU A 229 1.25 -13.80 15.44
N PRO A 230 1.69 -12.69 14.81
CA PRO A 230 2.08 -11.48 15.54
C PRO A 230 0.84 -10.70 16.01
N MET A 231 0.18 -11.18 17.07
CA MET A 231 -1.09 -10.62 17.57
C MET A 231 -1.01 -9.12 17.86
N HIS A 232 0.13 -8.66 18.39
CA HIS A 232 0.37 -7.24 18.65
C HIS A 232 0.37 -6.42 17.35
N ALA A 233 1.06 -6.88 16.31
CA ALA A 233 1.12 -6.19 15.02
C ALA A 233 -0.26 -6.13 14.34
N PHE A 234 -1.05 -7.21 14.43
CA PHE A 234 -2.44 -7.23 13.96
C PHE A 234 -3.32 -6.24 14.71
N ALA A 235 -3.21 -6.18 16.04
CA ALA A 235 -3.97 -5.25 16.86
C ALA A 235 -3.64 -3.79 16.50
N VAL A 236 -2.35 -3.43 16.44
CA VAL A 236 -1.90 -2.08 16.09
C VAL A 236 -2.34 -1.72 14.66
N THR A 237 -2.11 -2.60 13.68
CA THR A 237 -2.53 -2.36 12.29
C THR A 237 -4.04 -2.19 12.18
N GLY A 238 -4.82 -2.95 12.95
CA GLY A 238 -6.28 -2.81 13.05
C GLY A 238 -6.73 -1.49 13.61
N THR A 239 -6.15 -1.07 14.72
CA THR A 239 -6.47 0.24 15.30
C THR A 239 -6.14 1.38 14.36
N ILE A 240 -4.99 1.34 13.67
CA ILE A 240 -4.62 2.34 12.66
C ILE A 240 -5.62 2.32 11.50
N SER A 241 -5.92 1.14 10.97
CA SER A 241 -6.85 0.98 9.83
C SER A 241 -8.24 1.51 10.17
N LEU A 242 -8.77 1.20 11.35
CA LEU A 242 -10.06 1.70 11.83
C LEU A 242 -10.04 3.22 12.01
N THR A 243 -8.96 3.77 12.55
CA THR A 243 -8.79 5.22 12.73
C THR A 243 -8.76 5.95 11.39
N VAL A 244 -8.01 5.43 10.42
CA VAL A 244 -7.93 5.99 9.07
C VAL A 244 -9.29 5.90 8.36
N TRP A 245 -10.04 4.80 8.52
CA TRP A 245 -11.42 4.70 8.03
C TRP A 245 -12.34 5.74 8.66
N ALA A 246 -12.27 5.96 9.97
CA ALA A 246 -13.06 6.98 10.63
C ALA A 246 -12.76 8.39 10.08
N ILE A 247 -11.47 8.72 9.89
CA ILE A 247 -11.05 10.00 9.30
C ILE A 247 -11.53 10.11 7.85
N ALA A 248 -11.35 9.07 7.04
CA ALA A 248 -11.78 9.03 5.65
C ALA A 248 -13.29 9.27 5.50
N LEU A 249 -14.12 8.62 6.32
CA LEU A 249 -15.57 8.81 6.34
C LEU A 249 -15.96 10.24 6.72
N LEU A 250 -15.27 10.84 7.69
CA LEU A 250 -15.51 12.23 8.10
C LEU A 250 -15.14 13.22 6.99
N LEU A 251 -13.98 13.03 6.35
CA LEU A 251 -13.52 13.87 5.25
C LEU A 251 -14.46 13.78 4.05
N LEU A 252 -14.78 12.56 3.60
CA LEU A 252 -15.69 12.33 2.47
C LEU A 252 -17.09 12.92 2.76
N GLY A 253 -17.61 12.69 3.97
CA GLY A 253 -18.92 13.18 4.37
C GLY A 253 -19.03 14.70 4.42
N ARG A 254 -17.97 15.37 4.89
CA ARG A 254 -17.96 16.82 5.09
C ARG A 254 -17.54 17.60 3.85
N TYR A 255 -16.55 17.11 3.12
CA TYR A 255 -15.83 17.88 2.11
C TYR A 255 -16.06 17.44 0.67
N ARG A 256 -16.77 16.32 0.40
CA ARG A 256 -16.99 15.85 -0.99
C ARG A 256 -17.53 16.90 -1.97
N LYS A 257 -18.38 17.82 -1.51
CA LYS A 257 -18.95 18.88 -2.35
C LYS A 257 -18.02 20.08 -2.54
N GLN A 258 -17.04 20.21 -1.65
CA GLN A 258 -16.08 21.33 -1.66
C GLN A 258 -14.88 21.03 -2.54
N VAL A 259 -14.53 19.75 -2.75
CA VAL A 259 -13.36 19.34 -3.55
C VAL A 259 -13.35 20.02 -4.91
N VAL A 260 -14.49 20.04 -5.62
CA VAL A 260 -14.64 20.65 -6.96
C VAL A 260 -14.29 22.15 -6.99
N PHE A 261 -14.36 22.86 -5.86
CA PHE A 261 -14.03 24.28 -5.80
C PHE A 261 -12.60 24.57 -5.34
N ILE A 262 -11.87 23.52 -4.94
CA ILE A 262 -10.54 23.63 -4.30
C ILE A 262 -9.46 23.06 -5.21
N ILE A 263 -9.77 21.99 -5.93
CA ILE A 263 -8.94 21.50 -7.03
C ILE A 263 -8.85 22.56 -8.13
#